data_AF-A0A4R1YIZ5-F1
#
_entry.id   AF-A0A4R1YIZ5-F1
#
_cell.length_a   1.000
_cell.length_b   1.000
_cell.length_c   1.000
_cell.angle_alpha   90.00
_cell.angle_beta   90.00
_cell.angle_gamma   90.00
#
_symmetry.space_group_name_H-M   'P 1'
#
loop_
_entity.id
_entity.type
_entity.pdbx_description
1 polymer ?
#
loop_
_entity_poly.entity_id
_entity_poly.type
_entity_poly.pdbx_seq_one_letter_code
_entity_poly.pdbx_strand_id
1 'polypeptide(L)'
;MSGRASNRGASALKLRRSSTDPMRDYDRLPRELRAWLAQAARPWSPLSARRAFARALAATGDRMQALAELDRIEVQKIRRDAATVWGASYPAGTIVR
;
A
#
# COMPACT_ATOMS: atom_id res chain seq x y z
N MET A 1 -18.27 9.67 -24.02
CA MET A 1 -16.84 10.05 -23.98
C MET A 1 -16.05 8.80 -23.57
N SER A 2 -15.53 8.07 -24.55
CA SER A 2 -14.87 6.77 -24.34
C SER A 2 -13.44 7.00 -23.84
N GLY A 3 -13.23 6.89 -22.53
CA GLY A 3 -11.90 6.91 -21.93
C GLY A 3 -11.19 5.60 -22.23
N ARG A 4 -10.11 5.65 -23.02
CA ARG A 4 -9.25 4.50 -23.36
C ARG A 4 -9.04 3.61 -22.13
N ALA A 5 -9.49 2.35 -22.23
CA ALA A 5 -9.17 1.31 -21.26
C ALA A 5 -7.65 1.19 -21.18
N SER A 6 -7.06 1.68 -20.08
CA SER A 6 -5.65 1.45 -19.79
C SER A 6 -5.46 -0.02 -19.41
N ASN A 7 -4.34 -0.63 -19.78
CA ASN A 7 -3.94 -2.00 -19.43
C ASN A 7 -3.73 -2.28 -17.92
N ARG A 8 -4.23 -1.40 -17.04
CA ARG A 8 -4.00 -1.43 -15.59
C ARG A 8 -5.10 -2.13 -14.78
N GLY A 9 -6.15 -2.59 -15.45
CA GLY A 9 -7.30 -3.21 -14.78
C GLY A 9 -8.04 -2.26 -13.83
N ALA A 10 -8.91 -2.81 -12.98
CA ALA A 10 -9.61 -2.06 -11.95
C ALA A 10 -8.70 -1.88 -10.72
N SER A 11 -8.42 -0.63 -10.36
CA SER A 11 -7.66 -0.28 -9.15
C SER A 11 -8.30 0.94 -8.47
N ALA A 12 -8.39 0.90 -7.14
CA ALA A 12 -8.83 2.03 -6.33
C ALA A 12 -7.77 3.16 -6.25
N LEU A 13 -6.56 2.92 -6.75
CA LEU A 13 -5.46 3.88 -6.66
C LEU A 13 -5.59 4.96 -7.73
N LYS A 14 -5.60 6.22 -7.28
CA LYS A 14 -5.58 7.36 -8.19
C LYS A 14 -4.28 7.37 -9.00
N LEU A 15 -4.42 7.54 -10.31
CA LEU A 15 -3.28 7.76 -11.18
C LEU A 15 -2.61 9.11 -10.85
N ARG A 16 -1.34 9.07 -10.46
CA ARG A 16 -0.53 10.27 -10.25
C ARG A 16 0.81 10.10 -10.95
N ARG A 17 1.21 11.12 -11.71
CA ARG A 17 2.61 11.27 -12.13
C ARG A 17 3.40 11.71 -10.90
N SER A 18 4.35 10.89 -10.46
CA SER A 18 5.29 11.32 -9.42
C SER A 18 6.39 12.14 -10.05
N SER A 19 6.72 13.29 -9.46
CA SER A 19 7.91 14.08 -9.81
C SER A 19 9.16 13.60 -9.05
N THR A 20 9.03 12.59 -8.18
CA THR A 20 10.15 12.00 -7.46
C THR A 20 10.74 10.83 -8.24
N ASP A 21 12.00 10.50 -7.93
CA ASP A 21 12.67 9.29 -8.39
C ASP A 21 12.40 8.14 -7.41
N PRO A 22 11.50 7.18 -7.74
CA PRO A 22 11.12 6.13 -6.81
C PRO A 22 12.26 5.19 -6.46
N MET A 23 13.22 4.96 -7.37
CA MET A 23 14.35 4.06 -7.10
C MET A 23 15.30 4.72 -6.12
N ARG A 24 15.65 5.99 -6.34
CA ARG A 24 16.47 6.74 -5.39
C ARG A 24 15.80 6.87 -4.01
N ASP A 25 14.49 7.05 -3.96
CA ASP A 25 13.75 7.10 -2.70
C ASP A 25 13.74 5.74 -1.97
N TYR A 26 13.66 4.64 -2.71
CA TYR A 26 13.74 3.28 -2.18
C TYR A 26 15.14 2.94 -1.63
N ASP A 27 16.18 3.33 -2.35
CA ASP A 27 17.57 3.11 -1.94
C ASP A 27 17.92 3.87 -0.66
N ARG A 28 17.21 4.96 -0.36
CA ARG A 28 17.38 5.75 0.87
C ARG A 28 16.64 5.19 2.08
N LEU A 29 15.84 4.14 1.94
CA LEU A 29 15.11 3.57 3.07
C LEU A 29 16.05 2.85 4.06
N PRO A 30 15.71 2.83 5.37
CA PRO A 30 16.34 1.92 6.32
C PRO A 30 16.22 0.47 5.84
N ARG A 31 17.21 -0.36 6.14
CA ARG A 31 17.28 -1.76 5.66
C ARG A 31 16.05 -2.57 6.06
N GLU A 32 15.62 -2.42 7.30
CA GLU A 32 14.44 -3.08 7.86
C GLU A 32 13.16 -2.69 7.13
N LEU A 33 13.01 -1.40 6.81
CA LEU A 33 11.86 -0.92 6.05
C LEU A 33 11.91 -1.38 4.59
N ARG A 34 13.11 -1.45 4.00
CA ARG A 34 13.30 -1.98 2.65
C ARG A 34 12.91 -3.45 2.57
N ALA A 35 13.33 -4.25 3.56
CA ALA A 35 12.99 -5.66 3.66
C ALA A 35 11.47 -5.87 3.82
N TRP A 36 10.84 -5.07 4.69
CA TRP A 36 9.38 -5.08 4.84
C TRP A 36 8.67 -4.72 3.53
N LEU A 37 9.10 -3.63 2.88
CA LEU A 37 8.47 -3.13 1.65
C LEU A 37 8.58 -4.12 0.49
N ALA A 38 9.64 -4.94 0.44
CA ALA A 38 9.80 -5.99 -0.55
C ALA A 38 8.81 -7.16 -0.38
N GLN A 39 8.25 -7.34 0.83
CA GLN A 39 7.28 -8.41 1.15
C GLN A 39 5.84 -7.90 1.23
N ALA A 40 5.65 -6.57 1.23
CA ALA A 40 4.35 -5.93 1.33
C ALA A 40 3.43 -6.36 0.18
N ALA A 41 2.20 -6.78 0.50
CA ALA A 41 1.26 -7.26 -0.50
C ALA A 41 0.68 -6.10 -1.35
N ARG A 42 0.64 -4.89 -0.77
CA ARG A 42 0.14 -3.71 -1.47
C ARG A 42 1.28 -3.01 -2.22
N PRO A 43 1.05 -2.47 -3.43
CA PRO A 43 2.06 -1.68 -4.14
C PRO A 43 2.19 -0.27 -3.51
N TRP A 44 2.95 -0.20 -2.42
CA TRP A 44 3.28 1.04 -1.74
C TRP A 44 4.30 1.86 -2.53
N SER A 45 4.18 3.20 -2.49
CA SER A 45 5.30 4.04 -2.91
C SER A 45 6.32 4.13 -1.77
N PRO A 46 7.64 4.19 -2.06
CA PRO A 46 8.69 4.29 -1.04
C PRO A 46 8.46 5.46 -0.07
N LEU A 47 8.03 6.61 -0.59
CA LEU A 47 7.71 7.78 0.22
C LEU A 47 6.56 7.54 1.19
N SER A 48 5.51 6.82 0.76
CA SER A 48 4.36 6.53 1.61
C SER A 48 4.70 5.53 2.72
N ALA A 49 5.48 4.49 2.40
CA ALA A 49 5.99 3.53 3.38
C ALA A 49 6.89 4.24 4.41
N ARG A 50 7.83 5.09 3.95
CA ARG A 50 8.69 5.89 4.83
C ARG A 50 7.92 6.78 5.78
N ARG A 51 6.87 7.45 5.29
CA ARG A 51 6.01 8.32 6.13
C ARG A 51 5.23 7.52 7.17
N ALA A 52 4.68 6.36 6.80
CA ALA A 52 4.00 5.49 7.74
C ALA A 52 4.97 4.98 8.82
N PHE A 53 6.14 4.49 8.40
CA PHE A 53 7.16 3.96 9.30
C PHE A 53 7.68 5.02 10.28
N ALA A 54 8.00 6.22 9.79
CA ALA A 54 8.46 7.31 10.66
C ALA A 54 7.41 7.70 11.71
N ARG A 55 6.12 7.71 11.35
CA ARG A 55 5.03 7.97 12.31
C ARG A 55 4.90 6.86 13.35
N ALA A 56 4.92 5.61 12.91
CA ALA A 56 4.82 4.46 13.80
C ALA A 56 6.04 4.38 14.74
N LEU A 57 7.24 4.66 14.24
CA LEU A 57 8.47 4.70 15.03
C LEU A 57 8.45 5.85 16.05
N ALA A 58 7.95 7.03 15.68
CA ALA A 58 7.79 8.13 16.62
C ALA A 58 6.80 7.82 17.75
N ALA A 59 5.75 7.02 17.47
CA ALA A 59 4.75 6.63 18.46
C ALA A 59 5.21 5.48 19.38
N THR A 60 5.99 4.54 18.85
CA THR A 60 6.38 3.30 19.56
C THR A 60 7.78 3.34 20.15
N GLY A 61 8.68 4.15 19.57
CA GLY A 61 10.11 4.15 19.89
C GLY A 61 10.86 2.89 19.46
N ASP A 62 10.17 1.90 18.90
CA ASP A 62 10.72 0.59 18.56
C ASP A 62 10.48 0.23 17.09
N ARG A 63 11.52 -0.27 16.43
CA ARG A 63 11.46 -0.58 14.99
C ARG A 63 10.56 -1.75 14.68
N MET A 64 10.57 -2.80 15.50
CA MET A 64 9.74 -3.98 15.27
C MET A 64 8.26 -3.65 15.46
N GLN A 65 7.92 -2.89 16.50
CA GLN A 65 6.57 -2.41 16.73
C GLN A 65 6.10 -1.47 15.61
N ALA A 66 7.00 -0.63 15.09
CA ALA A 66 6.70 0.22 13.94
C ALA A 66 6.39 -0.61 12.68
N LEU A 67 7.14 -1.68 12.40
CA LEU A 67 6.85 -2.58 11.28
C LEU A 67 5.53 -3.35 11.48
N ALA A 68 5.24 -3.82 12.69
CA ALA A 68 3.97 -4.47 13.01
C ALA A 68 2.77 -3.52 12.83
N GLU A 69 2.95 -2.23 13.13
CA GLU A 69 1.93 -1.21 12.83
C GLU A 69 1.74 -1.01 11.32
N LEU A 70 2.82 -1.10 10.54
CA LEU A 70 2.74 -1.05 9.08
C LEU A 70 1.94 -2.23 8.50
N ASP A 71 2.08 -3.44 9.06
CA ASP A 71 1.27 -4.60 8.69
C ASP A 71 -0.22 -4.33 8.90
N ARG A 72 -0.60 -3.75 10.05
CA ARG A 72 -1.98 -3.38 10.36
C ARG A 72 -2.53 -2.37 9.35
N ILE A 73 -1.73 -1.34 9.03
CA ILE A 73 -2.11 -0.30 8.06
C ILE A 73 -2.27 -0.91 6.66
N GLU A 74 -1.40 -1.84 6.25
CA GLU A 74 -1.53 -2.53 4.97
C GLU A 74 -2.84 -3.31 4.89
N VAL A 75 -3.16 -4.13 5.90
CA VAL A 75 -4.41 -4.90 5.94
C VAL A 75 -5.64 -3.98 5.82
N GLN A 76 -5.65 -2.85 6.55
CA GLN A 76 -6.74 -1.88 6.46
C GLN A 76 -6.86 -1.28 5.04
N LYS A 77 -5.73 -0.97 4.40
CA LYS A 77 -5.72 -0.44 3.02
C LYS A 77 -6.20 -1.47 2.01
N ILE A 78 -5.73 -2.72 2.12
CA ILE A 78 -6.17 -3.81 1.25
C ILE A 78 -7.68 -4.02 1.40
N ARG A 79 -8.23 -4.03 2.63
CA ARG A 79 -9.69 -4.14 2.84
C ARG A 79 -10.47 -3.01 2.17
N ARG A 80 -9.98 -1.77 2.28
CA ARG A 80 -10.60 -0.60 1.63
C ARG A 80 -10.54 -0.70 0.11
N ASP A 81 -9.38 -1.07 -0.43
CA ASP A 81 -9.17 -1.22 -1.86
C ASP A 81 -10.04 -2.38 -2.39
N ALA A 82 -10.12 -3.50 -1.66
CA ALA A 82 -10.94 -4.65 -1.98
C ALA A 82 -12.45 -4.32 -2.08
N ALA A 83 -12.98 -3.57 -1.12
CA ALA A 83 -14.38 -3.12 -1.18
C ALA A 83 -14.68 -2.27 -2.42
N THR A 84 -13.68 -1.54 -2.93
CA THR A 84 -13.81 -0.70 -4.13
C THR A 84 -13.65 -1.50 -5.42
N VAL A 85 -12.71 -2.45 -5.46
CA VAL A 85 -12.38 -3.24 -6.66
C VAL A 85 -13.34 -4.42 -6.85
N TRP A 86 -13.68 -5.13 -5.77
CA TRP A 86 -14.48 -6.36 -5.81
C TRP A 86 -15.86 -6.22 -5.13
N GLY A 87 -16.15 -5.05 -4.54
CA GLY A 87 -17.43 -4.78 -3.87
C GLY A 87 -17.40 -5.08 -2.37
N ALA A 88 -18.36 -4.49 -1.64
CA ALA A 88 -18.44 -4.58 -0.17
C ALA A 88 -18.62 -6.01 0.37
N SER A 89 -19.13 -6.92 -0.46
CA SER A 89 -19.37 -8.32 -0.11
C SER A 89 -18.09 -9.17 -0.15
N TYR A 90 -16.97 -8.65 -0.66
CA TYR A 90 -15.69 -9.37 -0.67
C TYR A 90 -15.14 -9.57 0.76
N PRO A 91 -14.57 -10.75 1.10
CA PRO A 91 -14.37 -11.93 0.26
C PRO A 91 -15.58 -12.88 0.22
N ALA A 92 -16.58 -12.66 1.08
CA ALA A 92 -17.77 -13.50 1.24
C ALA A 92 -18.83 -13.28 0.14
N GLY A 93 -18.41 -13.03 -1.11
CA GLY A 93 -19.32 -12.78 -2.21
C GLY A 93 -20.32 -13.92 -2.31
N THR A 94 -21.62 -13.61 -2.22
CA THR A 94 -22.69 -14.58 -2.47
C THR A 94 -22.47 -15.15 -3.86
N ILE A 95 -21.99 -16.39 -3.93
CA ILE A 95 -21.99 -17.15 -5.17
C ILE A 95 -23.47 -17.44 -5.44
N VAL A 96 -24.10 -16.62 -6.28
CA VAL A 96 -25.41 -16.95 -6.84
C VAL A 96 -25.16 -18.13 -7.76
N ARG A 97 -25.64 -19.31 -7.34
CA ARG A 97 -25.51 -20.58 -8.04
C ARG A 97 -26.67 -20.77 -9.01
#